data_AF-A0A0V8HVX8-F1
#
_entry.id   AF-A0A0V8HVX8-F1
#
_cell.length_a   1.000
_cell.length_b   1.000
_cell.length_c   1.000
_cell.angle_alpha   90.00
_cell.angle_beta   90.00
_cell.angle_gamma   90.00
#
_symmetry.space_group_name_H-M   'P 1'
#
loop_
_entity.id
_entity.type
_entity.pdbx_description
1 polymer ?
#
loop_
_entity_poly.entity_id
_entity_poly.type
_entity_poly.pdbx_seq_one_letter_code
_entity_poly.pdbx_strand_id
1 'polypeptide(L)' 'MQRAPHDASPGEARCTSGPYPAALQEVWASTAKQRFPSNPWMLREGPSMVAVLQRAEDFSTATCELWLPMERGL' A
#
# COMPACT_ATOMS: atom_id res chain seq x y z
N MET A 1 13.40 -1.92 -10.12
CA MET A 1 12.90 -3.22 -9.63
C MET A 1 13.40 -3.38 -8.20
N GLN A 2 12.72 -2.79 -7.21
CA GLN A 2 13.13 -2.88 -5.81
C GLN A 2 12.63 -4.23 -5.25
N ARG A 3 13.53 -5.04 -4.67
CA ARG A 3 13.22 -6.36 -4.10
C ARG A 3 12.13 -6.23 -3.02
N ALA A 4 11.10 -7.07 -3.11
CA ALA A 4 10.17 -7.28 -2.01
C ALA A 4 10.95 -7.68 -0.73
N PRO A 5 10.59 -7.16 0.45
CA PRO A 5 11.15 -7.62 1.70
C PRO A 5 10.89 -9.12 1.87
N HIS A 6 11.94 -9.87 2.22
CA HIS A 6 12.02 -11.35 2.18
C HIS A 6 10.99 -12.11 3.04
N ASP A 7 10.13 -11.41 3.79
CA ASP A 7 9.13 -11.96 4.73
C ASP A 7 7.69 -11.48 4.43
N ALA A 8 7.49 -10.65 3.39
CA ALA A 8 6.13 -10.34 2.94
C ALA A 8 5.58 -11.54 2.17
N SER A 9 4.61 -12.24 2.76
CA SER A 9 3.63 -13.02 1.98
C SER A 9 3.14 -12.16 0.80
N PRO A 10 2.92 -12.72 -0.40
CA PRO A 10 2.68 -11.91 -1.60
C PRO A 10 1.43 -11.03 -1.42
N GLY A 11 1.68 -9.78 -1.04
CA GLY A 11 0.68 -8.75 -0.85
C GLY A 11 0.54 -7.89 -2.10
N GLU A 12 -0.59 -7.21 -2.23
CA GLU A 12 -0.80 -6.21 -3.27
C GLU A 12 0.02 -4.96 -2.93
N ALA A 13 0.92 -4.55 -3.84
CA ALA A 13 1.63 -3.28 -3.73
C ALA A 13 0.84 -2.18 -4.45
N ARG A 14 0.55 -1.09 -3.74
CA ARG A 14 -0.11 0.10 -4.29
C ARG A 14 0.86 1.26 -4.32
N CYS A 15 1.04 1.88 -5.48
CA CYS A 15 1.92 3.03 -5.65
C CYS A 15 1.12 4.35 -5.56
N THR A 16 1.71 5.36 -4.94
CA THR A 16 1.19 6.74 -4.91
C THR A 16 2.33 7.72 -5.14
N SER A 17 2.02 8.85 -5.76
CA SER A 17 2.95 9.98 -5.90
C SER A 17 2.16 11.27 -5.78
N GLY A 18 2.60 12.19 -4.92
CA GLY A 18 1.90 13.45 -4.71
C GLY A 18 2.13 14.05 -3.32
N PRO A 19 1.22 14.92 -2.84
CA PRO A 19 1.33 15.57 -1.55
C PRO A 19 1.51 14.56 -0.41
N TYR A 20 2.55 14.73 0.40
CA TYR A 20 2.87 13.82 1.49
C TYR A 20 2.58 14.49 2.84
N PRO A 21 1.89 13.80 3.79
CA PRO A 21 1.44 12.40 3.75
C PRO A 21 0.04 12.17 3.15
N ALA A 22 -0.65 13.21 2.68
CA ALA A 22 -2.08 13.14 2.30
C ALA A 22 -2.39 12.07 1.22
N ALA A 23 -1.62 12.02 0.13
CA ALA A 23 -1.82 11.07 -0.95
C ALA A 23 -1.63 9.61 -0.51
N LEU A 24 -0.75 9.36 0.47
CA LEU A 24 -0.58 8.04 1.07
C LEU A 24 -1.79 7.66 1.94
N GLN A 25 -2.31 8.61 2.71
CA GLN A 25 -3.49 8.38 3.57
C GLN A 25 -4.74 8.09 2.74
N GLU A 26 -4.93 8.76 1.61
CA GLU A 26 -6.04 8.50 0.68
C GLU A 26 -5.97 7.07 0.12
N VAL A 27 -4.80 6.63 -0.34
CA VAL A 27 -4.61 5.26 -0.84
C VAL A 27 -4.85 4.24 0.26
N TRP A 28 -4.38 4.50 1.49
CA TRP A 28 -4.64 3.63 2.64
C TRP A 28 -6.15 3.51 2.92
N ALA A 29 -6.84 4.64 3.01
CA ALA A 29 -8.28 4.70 3.27
C ALA A 29 -9.11 4.05 2.14
N SER A 30 -8.66 4.14 0.89
CA SER A 30 -9.33 3.50 -0.25
C SER A 30 -9.32 1.99 -0.15
N THR A 31 -8.25 1.41 0.43
CA THR A 31 -8.11 -0.04 0.51
C THR A 31 -9.09 -0.66 1.51
N ALA A 32 -9.40 0.05 2.59
CA ALA A 32 -10.40 -0.38 3.56
C ALA A 32 -11.85 -0.38 3.00
N LYS A 33 -12.11 0.35 1.90
CA LYS A 33 -13.48 0.66 1.44
C LYS A 33 -13.99 -0.22 0.30
N GLN A 34 -13.15 -0.97 -0.42
CA GLN A 34 -13.58 -1.71 -1.62
C GLN A 34 -13.83 -3.20 -1.36
N ARG A 35 -15.01 -3.51 -0.80
CA ARG A 35 -15.63 -4.84 -0.89
C ARG A 35 -16.67 -4.81 -2.02
N PHE A 36 -16.24 -5.08 -3.25
CA PHE A 36 -17.17 -5.41 -4.34
C PHE A 36 -17.35 -6.92 -4.40
N PRO A 37 -18.52 -7.43 -4.85
CA PRO A 37 -18.75 -8.87 -5.04
C PRO A 37 -17.68 -9.57 -5.91
N SER A 38 -16.97 -8.80 -6.75
CA SER A 38 -15.91 -9.28 -7.64
C SER A 38 -14.49 -9.13 -7.10
N ASN A 39 -14.31 -8.62 -5.87
CA ASN A 39 -12.99 -8.53 -5.25
C ASN A 39 -12.79 -9.68 -4.25
N PRO A 40 -12.16 -10.80 -4.66
CA PRO A 40 -11.95 -11.95 -3.79
C PRO A 40 -10.87 -11.69 -2.74
N TRP A 41 -10.19 -10.54 -2.73
CA TRP A 41 -9.08 -10.28 -1.83
C TRP A 41 -9.57 -9.67 -0.50
N MET A 42 -9.12 -10.25 0.61
CA MET A 42 -9.39 -9.79 1.97
C MET A 42 -8.10 -9.37 2.65
N LEU A 43 -8.16 -8.30 3.45
CA LEU A 43 -7.08 -7.96 4.38
C LEU A 43 -6.99 -9.07 5.43
N ARG A 44 -5.81 -9.63 5.60
CA ARG A 44 -5.48 -10.55 6.68
C ARG A 44 -4.76 -9.82 7.80
N GLU A 45 -4.76 -10.42 8.98
CA GLU A 45 -3.90 -9.95 10.06
C GLU A 45 -2.43 -10.13 9.67
N GLY A 46 -1.64 -9.08 9.86
CA GLY A 46 -0.23 -9.05 9.53
C GLY A 46 0.31 -7.62 9.44
N PRO A 47 1.64 -7.47 9.33
CA PRO A 47 2.26 -6.16 9.18
C PRO A 47 1.97 -5.59 7.78
N SER A 48 1.58 -4.31 7.76
CA SER A 48 1.62 -3.49 6.54
C SER A 48 2.96 -2.77 6.46
N MET A 49 3.46 -2.51 5.26
CA MET A 49 4.71 -1.77 5.05
C MET A 49 4.53 -0.62 4.07
N VAL A 50 5.24 0.48 4.34
CA VAL A 50 5.36 1.61 3.43
C VAL A 50 6.82 1.79 3.07
N ALA A 51 7.11 1.85 1.78
CA ALA A 51 8.41 2.27 1.27
C ALA A 51 8.29 3.68 0.68
N VAL A 52 9.05 4.64 1.21
CA VAL A 52 9.20 5.97 0.58
C VAL A 52 10.33 5.85 -0.43
N LEU A 53 9.98 5.84 -1.71
CA LEU A 53 10.95 5.66 -2.80
C LEU A 53 11.69 6.96 -3.11
N GLN A 54 10.94 8.05 -3.15
CA GLN A 54 11.44 9.40 -3.42
C GLN A 54 10.65 10.39 -2.57
N ARG A 55 11.30 11.48 -2.14
CA ARG A 55 10.66 12.56 -1.39
C ARG A 55 11.33 13.89 -1.71
N ALA A 56 10.55 14.97 -1.67
CA ALA A 56 11.11 16.31 -1.63
C ALA A 56 11.90 16.51 -0.32
N GLU A 57 12.88 17.41 -0.32
CA GLU A 57 13.69 17.73 0.86
C GLU A 57 12.82 18.24 2.02
N ASP A 58 11.81 19.04 1.68
CA ASP A 58 10.83 19.61 2.59
C ASP A 58 9.65 18.67 2.93
N PHE A 59 9.66 17.43 2.42
CA PHE A 59 8.58 16.45 2.56
C PHE A 59 7.21 16.88 2.01
N SER A 60 7.13 17.94 1.21
CA SER A 60 5.86 18.37 0.59
C SER A 60 5.26 17.31 -0.32
N THR A 61 6.11 16.50 -0.96
CA THR A 61 5.71 15.41 -1.87
C THR A 61 6.55 14.17 -1.67
N ALA A 62 5.96 13.01 -1.96
CA ALA A 62 6.66 11.74 -1.98
C ALA A 62 6.04 10.76 -2.98
N THR A 63 6.88 9.85 -3.48
CA THR A 63 6.46 8.62 -4.15
C THR A 63 6.61 7.48 -3.16
N CYS A 64 5.51 6.79 -2.89
CA CYS A 64 5.45 5.71 -1.90
C CYS A 64 4.85 4.44 -2.50
N GLU A 65 5.30 3.29 -1.99
CA GLU A 65 4.64 2.01 -2.16
C GLU A 65 4.03 1.57 -0.83
N LEU A 66 2.75 1.21 -0.85
CA LEU A 66 2.03 0.62 0.26
C LEU A 66 1.83 -0.88 0.00
N TRP A 67 2.34 -1.70 0.91
CA TRP A 67 2.23 -3.15 0.88
C TRP A 67 1.27 -3.59 1.98
N LEU A 68 0.19 -4.27 1.58
CA LEU A 68 -0.83 -4.74 2.51
C LEU A 68 -0.87 -6.27 2.52
N PRO A 69 -1.02 -6.88 3.71
CA PRO A 69 -1.14 -8.31 3.82
C PRO A 69 -2.56 -8.70 3.35
N MET A 70 -2.64 -9.30 2.17
CA MET A 70 -3.89 -9.72 1.54
C MET A 70 -3.92 -11.24 1.37
N GLU A 71 -5.09 -11.83 1.44
CA GLU A 71 -5.34 -13.23 1.08
C GLU A 71 -6.60 -13.35 0.21
N ARG A 72 -6.72 -14.44 -0.55
CA ARG A 72 -7.95 -14.72 -1.29
C ARG A 72 -8.99 -15.30 -0.34
N GLY A 73 -10.12 -14.63 -0.21
CA GLY A 73 -11.34 -15.21 0.34
C GLY A 73 -11.80 -16.37 -0.55
N LEU A 74 -12.01 -17.52 0.10
CA LEU A 74 -12.55 -18.74 -0.51
C LEU A 74 -14.02 -18.59 -0.87
#